data_AF-A0A5N5LEL8-F1
#
_entry.id   AF-A0A5N5LEL8-F1
#
_cell.length_a   1.000
_cell.length_b   1.000
_cell.length_c   1.000
_cell.angle_alpha   90.00
_cell.angle_beta   90.00
_cell.angle_gamma   90.00
#
_symmetry.space_group_name_H-M   'P 1'
#
loop_
_entity.id
_entity.type
_entity.pdbx_description
1 polymer ?
#
loop_
_entity_poly.entity_id
_entity_poly.type
_entity_poly.pdbx_seq_one_letter_code
_entity_poly.pdbx_strand_id
1 'polypeptide(L)'
;MGKEKQYWLLKTEPGEWSWDDQASNGGISKWDGVKNKQAQKNLKAMKLNDLCFFYHSGANARRVVGAVTVVREWYEVGGEGVVDVKAVGEMRRPLDLKELKGDEGLKGFQLFRQPRLSVVPVSKEVWERVCELGGGFEGDGKEDGGGDDDDGGIEKEVMEAGAIAICVGVEAATMALLATLCCGPTPSSIELLITFAGKLLTTTCIAFYVNLSDLMCLFANLTHTKK
;
A
#
# COMPACT_ATOMS: atom_id res chain seq x y z
N MET A 1 -7.40 4.11 19.02
CA MET A 1 -6.39 4.96 18.37
C MET A 1 -5.37 4.05 17.72
N GLY A 2 -5.36 3.96 16.39
CA GLY A 2 -4.27 3.29 15.68
C GLY A 2 -2.98 4.07 15.90
N LYS A 3 -1.88 3.38 16.22
CA LYS A 3 -0.58 4.01 16.38
C LYS A 3 -0.09 4.47 15.00
N GLU A 4 0.36 5.72 14.89
CA GLU A 4 0.97 6.22 13.65
C GLU A 4 2.25 5.43 13.34
N LYS A 5 2.40 5.01 12.08
CA LYS A 5 3.60 4.31 11.60
C LYS A 5 4.80 5.26 11.64
N GLN A 6 5.95 4.75 12.08
CA GLN A 6 7.22 5.48 11.96
C GLN A 6 7.95 5.07 10.68
N TYR A 7 8.78 5.99 10.20
CA TYR A 7 9.55 5.81 8.98
C TYR A 7 11.05 5.85 9.26
N TRP A 8 11.77 5.02 8.53
CA TRP A 8 13.21 4.85 8.69
C TRP A 8 13.90 4.73 7.33
N LEU A 9 15.22 4.82 7.34
CA LEU A 9 16.07 4.49 6.21
C LEU A 9 17.20 3.59 6.68
N LEU A 10 17.37 2.48 5.97
CA LEU A 10 18.32 1.42 6.26
C LEU A 10 19.36 1.36 5.14
N LYS A 11 20.63 1.57 5.49
CA LYS A 11 21.74 1.55 4.53
C LYS A 11 22.40 0.19 4.47
N THR A 12 22.67 -0.27 3.26
CA THR A 12 23.50 -1.44 2.98
C THR A 12 24.31 -1.20 1.70
N GLU A 13 25.49 -1.81 1.59
CA GLU A 13 26.21 -1.81 0.33
C GLU A 13 25.68 -2.92 -0.58
N PRO A 14 25.42 -2.66 -1.87
CA PRO A 14 24.85 -3.67 -2.77
C PRO A 14 25.78 -4.89 -2.99
N GLY A 15 27.07 -4.78 -2.69
CA GLY A 15 27.98 -5.92 -2.70
C GLY A 15 27.92 -6.80 -1.44
N GLU A 16 27.34 -6.29 -0.35
CA GLU A 16 27.11 -7.05 0.89
C GLU A 16 25.68 -7.60 0.95
N TRP A 17 24.70 -6.76 0.65
CA TRP A 17 23.28 -7.15 0.58
C TRP A 17 22.53 -6.20 -0.37
N SER A 18 22.19 -6.70 -1.55
CA SER A 18 21.47 -5.97 -2.59
C SER A 18 19.95 -6.04 -2.42
N TRP A 19 19.22 -5.36 -3.31
CA TRP A 19 17.76 -5.51 -3.34
C TRP A 19 17.34 -6.90 -3.83
N ASP A 20 18.04 -7.45 -4.82
CA ASP A 20 17.77 -8.79 -5.34
C ASP A 20 17.94 -9.86 -4.25
N ASP A 21 18.95 -9.71 -3.38
CA ASP A 21 19.14 -10.58 -2.22
C ASP A 21 17.97 -10.48 -1.24
N GLN A 22 17.55 -9.25 -0.93
CA GLN A 22 16.41 -8.97 -0.06
C GLN A 22 15.11 -9.59 -0.62
N ALA A 23 14.85 -9.45 -1.92
CA ALA A 23 13.65 -9.94 -2.58
C ALA A 23 13.63 -11.49 -2.67
N SER A 24 14.78 -12.11 -2.93
CA SER A 24 14.89 -13.56 -3.16
C SER A 24 14.68 -14.42 -1.90
N ASN A 25 15.01 -13.91 -0.71
CA ASN A 25 14.96 -14.69 0.55
C ASN A 25 13.56 -14.71 1.21
N GLY A 26 12.51 -14.92 0.41
CA GLY A 26 11.12 -14.76 0.87
C GLY A 26 10.79 -13.34 1.34
N GLY A 27 11.62 -12.37 0.92
CA GLY A 27 11.55 -10.99 1.34
C GLY A 27 12.14 -10.73 2.73
N ILE A 28 12.48 -11.71 3.56
CA ILE A 28 12.82 -11.49 4.98
C ILE A 28 14.33 -11.50 5.20
N SER A 29 14.83 -10.51 5.94
CA SER A 29 16.22 -10.46 6.36
C SER A 29 16.35 -9.97 7.80
N LYS A 30 17.41 -10.41 8.46
CA LYS A 30 17.84 -9.90 9.77
C LYS A 30 18.75 -8.70 9.53
N TRP A 31 18.40 -7.55 10.09
CA TRP A 31 19.20 -6.33 9.97
C TRP A 31 20.27 -6.29 11.08
N ASP A 32 21.41 -6.91 10.81
CA ASP A 32 22.53 -7.04 11.73
C ASP A 32 23.74 -6.16 11.36
N GLY A 33 24.90 -6.38 12.00
CA GLY A 33 26.14 -5.65 11.70
C GLY A 33 26.16 -4.18 12.15
N VAL A 34 25.11 -3.68 12.81
CA VAL A 34 25.00 -2.28 13.22
C VAL A 34 25.82 -1.98 14.47
N LYS A 35 27.02 -1.42 14.25
CA LYS A 35 27.97 -1.07 15.33
C LYS A 35 27.81 0.34 15.90
N ASN A 36 27.15 1.25 15.17
CA ASN A 36 26.99 2.63 15.60
C ASN A 36 25.92 2.72 16.71
N LYS A 37 26.27 3.24 17.89
CA LYS A 37 25.36 3.33 19.06
C LYS A 37 24.08 4.11 18.78
N GLN A 38 24.13 5.17 17.95
CA GLN A 38 22.92 5.91 17.59
C GLN A 38 22.04 5.09 16.64
N ALA A 39 22.64 4.39 15.67
CA ALA A 39 21.90 3.49 14.78
C ALA A 39 21.26 2.33 15.57
N GLN A 40 21.95 1.77 16.56
CA GLN A 40 21.39 0.77 17.48
C GLN A 40 20.20 1.31 18.28
N LYS A 41 20.27 2.56 18.78
CA LYS A 41 19.12 3.21 19.42
C LYS A 41 17.94 3.35 18.47
N ASN A 42 18.19 3.67 17.20
CA ASN A 42 17.15 3.77 16.17
C ASN A 42 16.51 2.40 15.89
N LEU A 43 17.30 1.34 15.73
CA LEU A 43 16.79 -0.03 15.61
C LEU A 43 15.92 -0.42 16.81
N LYS A 44 16.38 -0.08 18.03
CA LYS A 44 15.63 -0.37 19.26
C LYS A 44 14.30 0.39 19.36
N ALA A 45 14.20 1.53 18.69
CA ALA A 45 12.99 2.35 18.65
C ALA A 45 11.94 1.85 17.63
N MET A 46 12.35 1.01 16.68
CA MET A 46 11.45 0.44 15.66
C MET A 46 10.34 -0.40 16.30
N LYS A 47 9.19 -0.40 15.61
CA LYS A 47 7.97 -1.12 15.99
C LYS A 47 7.47 -1.94 14.82
N LEU A 48 6.67 -2.96 15.10
CA LEU A 48 6.05 -3.77 14.04
C LEU A 48 5.29 -2.88 13.04
N ASN A 49 5.47 -3.18 11.76
CA ASN A 49 4.89 -2.47 10.61
C ASN A 49 5.41 -1.05 10.37
N ASP A 50 6.45 -0.61 11.07
CA ASP A 50 7.22 0.58 10.66
C ASP A 50 7.82 0.33 9.27
N LEU A 51 7.83 1.38 8.44
CA LEU A 51 8.33 1.31 7.07
C LEU A 51 9.73 1.89 6.98
N CYS A 52 10.55 1.27 6.15
CA CYS A 52 11.97 1.57 6.03
C CYS A 52 12.34 1.67 4.56
N PHE A 53 12.97 2.77 4.15
CA PHE A 53 13.61 2.84 2.85
C PHE A 53 14.84 1.93 2.85
N PHE A 54 14.95 1.08 1.83
CA PHE A 54 16.14 0.31 1.54
C PHE A 54 17.07 1.16 0.68
N TYR A 55 18.21 1.56 1.24
CA TYR A 55 19.14 2.49 0.64
C TYR A 55 20.46 1.81 0.33
N HIS A 56 20.84 1.80 -0.95
CA HIS A 56 22.18 1.38 -1.36
C HIS A 56 23.18 2.47 -1.00
N SER A 57 24.21 2.12 -0.24
CA SER A 57 25.35 2.96 0.09
C SER A 57 26.59 2.62 -0.78
N GLY A 58 27.75 3.18 -0.44
CA GLY A 58 28.97 3.08 -1.25
C GLY A 58 29.20 4.29 -2.15
N ALA A 59 30.30 4.34 -2.91
CA ALA A 59 30.65 5.52 -3.71
C ALA A 59 29.77 5.69 -4.97
N ASN A 60 29.38 4.58 -5.59
CA ASN A 60 28.77 4.56 -6.93
C ASN A 60 27.31 4.08 -6.96
N ALA A 61 26.70 3.81 -5.81
CA ALA A 61 25.38 3.20 -5.71
C ALA A 61 24.44 3.94 -4.76
N ARG A 62 24.70 5.22 -4.45
CA ARG A 62 23.96 6.00 -3.45
C ARG A 62 22.55 6.33 -3.91
N ARG A 63 21.58 5.49 -3.55
CA ARG A 63 20.17 5.67 -3.94
C ARG A 63 19.20 4.90 -3.04
N VAL A 64 17.97 5.38 -2.96
CA VAL A 64 16.83 4.61 -2.43
C VAL A 64 16.37 3.67 -3.54
N VAL A 65 16.31 2.37 -3.25
CA VAL A 65 15.93 1.34 -4.26
C VAL A 65 14.62 0.63 -3.94
N GLY A 66 14.18 0.61 -2.68
CA GLY A 66 12.95 -0.10 -2.31
C GLY A 66 12.46 0.27 -0.92
N ALA A 67 11.39 -0.41 -0.51
CA ALA A 67 10.83 -0.29 0.83
C ALA A 67 10.77 -1.67 1.50
N VAL A 68 11.08 -1.70 2.80
CA VAL A 68 10.92 -2.86 3.68
C VAL A 68 10.08 -2.47 4.89
N THR A 69 9.50 -3.46 5.57
CA THR A 69 8.68 -3.29 6.78
C THR A 69 9.27 -4.08 7.93
N VAL A 70 9.18 -3.57 9.15
CA VAL A 70 9.66 -4.28 10.35
C VAL A 70 8.68 -5.41 10.69
N VAL A 71 9.16 -6.65 10.64
CA VAL A 71 8.38 -7.87 10.96
C VAL A 71 8.78 -8.48 12.31
N ARG A 72 9.91 -8.07 12.86
CA ARG A 72 10.29 -8.39 14.24
C ARG A 72 11.00 -7.20 14.87
N GLU A 73 10.48 -6.74 16.01
CA GLU A 73 11.12 -5.68 16.79
C GLU A 73 12.45 -6.15 17.39
N TRP A 74 13.18 -5.21 17.96
CA TRP A 74 14.50 -5.42 18.55
C TRP A 74 14.62 -6.68 19.41
N TYR A 75 15.63 -7.48 19.10
CA TYR A 75 16.06 -8.61 19.91
C TYR A 75 17.58 -8.73 19.87
N GLU A 76 18.15 -9.48 20.80
CA GLU A 76 19.61 -9.67 20.89
C GLU A 76 19.98 -11.10 20.49
N VAL A 77 21.01 -11.24 19.65
CA VAL A 77 21.59 -12.51 19.23
C VAL A 77 23.10 -12.40 19.41
N GLY A 78 23.67 -13.26 20.25
CA GLY A 78 25.13 -13.23 20.49
C GLY A 78 25.65 -11.91 21.06
N GLY A 79 24.81 -11.13 21.75
CA GLY A 79 25.17 -9.80 22.28
C GLY A 79 25.07 -8.66 21.26
N GLU A 80 24.67 -8.95 20.02
CA GLU A 80 24.35 -7.94 19.00
C GLU A 80 22.85 -7.74 18.91
N GLY A 81 22.42 -6.48 18.83
CA GLY A 81 21.02 -6.14 18.72
C GLY A 81 20.57 -5.95 17.28
N VAL A 82 19.45 -6.57 16.95
CA VAL A 82 18.97 -6.77 15.58
C VAL A 82 17.46 -6.61 15.50
N VAL A 83 16.95 -6.37 14.29
CA VAL A 83 15.51 -6.42 13.94
C VAL A 83 15.36 -7.30 12.70
N ASP A 84 14.17 -7.84 12.44
CA ASP A 84 13.89 -8.50 11.16
C ASP A 84 13.00 -7.60 10.30
N VAL A 85 13.36 -7.46 9.03
CA VAL A 85 12.62 -6.67 8.04
C VAL A 85 12.18 -7.55 6.88
N LYS A 86 11.06 -7.17 6.25
CA LYS A 86 10.52 -7.85 5.07
C LYS A 86 10.38 -6.87 3.91
N ALA A 87 10.76 -7.30 2.70
CA ALA A 87 10.50 -6.60 1.46
C ALA A 87 9.00 -6.26 1.33
N VAL A 88 8.72 -5.00 1.02
CA VAL A 88 7.38 -4.53 0.69
C VAL A 88 7.27 -4.39 -0.83
N GLY A 89 8.21 -3.67 -1.44
CA GLY A 89 8.28 -3.51 -2.89
C GLY A 89 9.43 -2.63 -3.34
N GLU A 90 9.80 -2.75 -4.60
CA GLU A 90 10.85 -1.95 -5.21
C GLU A 90 10.35 -0.53 -5.48
N MET A 91 11.22 0.48 -5.40
CA MET A 91 10.86 1.82 -5.84
C MET A 91 10.62 1.78 -7.34
N ARG A 92 9.47 2.31 -7.79
CA ARG A 92 9.15 2.37 -9.23
C ARG A 92 10.25 3.09 -10.00
N ARG A 93 10.80 4.14 -9.39
CA ARG A 93 12.01 4.81 -9.85
C ARG A 93 12.99 4.97 -8.68
N PRO A 94 14.16 4.30 -8.72
CA PRO A 94 15.21 4.53 -7.73
C PRO A 94 15.65 5.99 -7.72
N LEU A 95 15.81 6.56 -6.52
CA LEU A 95 16.18 7.97 -6.34
C LEU A 95 17.60 8.11 -5.85
N ASP A 96 18.45 8.78 -6.63
CA ASP A 96 19.84 8.95 -6.27
C ASP A 96 20.06 10.06 -5.22
N LEU A 97 21.24 10.04 -4.57
CA LEU A 97 21.57 11.04 -3.55
C LEU A 97 21.65 12.48 -4.10
N LYS A 98 21.94 12.66 -5.39
CA LYS A 98 22.03 13.99 -6.02
C LYS A 98 20.62 14.57 -6.17
N GLU A 99 19.66 13.79 -6.63
CA GLU A 99 18.24 14.15 -6.71
C GLU A 99 17.70 14.48 -5.33
N LEU A 100 17.93 13.60 -4.34
CA LEU A 100 17.48 13.83 -2.96
C LEU A 100 18.02 15.15 -2.37
N LYS A 101 19.27 15.51 -2.68
CA LYS A 101 19.89 16.77 -2.23
C LYS A 101 19.41 18.00 -3.00
N GLY A 102 18.92 17.81 -4.23
CA GLY A 102 18.42 18.88 -5.08
C GLY A 102 17.01 19.35 -4.69
N ASP A 103 16.26 18.53 -3.95
CA ASP A 103 14.90 18.86 -3.53
C ASP A 103 14.89 19.75 -2.26
N GLU A 104 14.18 20.88 -2.37
CA GLU A 104 14.04 21.87 -1.29
C GLU A 104 13.31 21.30 -0.07
N GLY A 105 12.31 20.42 -0.28
CA GLY A 105 11.55 19.76 0.78
C GLY A 105 12.38 18.75 1.57
N LEU A 106 13.52 18.32 1.05
CA LEU A 106 14.41 17.35 1.68
C LEU A 106 15.63 17.97 2.38
N LYS A 107 15.84 19.29 2.32
CA LYS A 107 17.04 19.95 2.90
C LYS A 107 17.31 19.61 4.37
N GLY A 108 16.24 19.38 5.15
CA GLY A 108 16.31 18.98 6.54
C GLY A 108 16.65 17.50 6.76
N PHE A 109 16.77 16.68 5.74
CA PHE A 109 16.87 15.23 5.92
C PHE A 109 18.17 14.83 6.65
N GLN A 110 18.03 14.03 7.72
CA GLN A 110 19.16 13.61 8.56
C GLN A 110 20.21 12.79 7.78
N LEU A 111 19.81 12.15 6.67
CA LEU A 111 20.71 11.46 5.75
C LEU A 111 21.89 12.35 5.30
N PHE A 112 21.63 13.63 5.04
CA PHE A 112 22.65 14.57 4.54
C PHE A 112 23.56 15.08 5.65
N ARG A 113 22.99 15.29 6.84
CA ARG A 113 23.69 15.81 8.01
C ARG A 113 24.59 14.74 8.65
N GLN A 114 24.21 13.47 8.55
CA GLN A 114 24.92 12.35 9.18
C GLN A 114 25.14 11.19 8.19
N PRO A 115 26.04 11.34 7.20
CA PRO A 115 26.22 10.35 6.13
C PRO A 115 26.70 8.98 6.65
N ARG A 116 27.44 8.96 7.78
CA ARG A 116 27.95 7.75 8.43
C ARG A 116 26.92 7.00 9.28
N LEU A 117 25.73 7.56 9.50
CA LEU A 117 24.66 6.88 10.23
C LEU A 117 23.95 5.89 9.31
N SER A 118 23.96 4.60 9.64
CA SER A 118 23.41 3.52 8.80
C SER A 118 21.92 3.27 8.96
N VAL A 119 21.35 3.63 10.12
CA VAL A 119 19.92 3.55 10.41
C VAL A 119 19.46 4.96 10.76
N VAL A 120 18.64 5.56 9.92
CA VAL A 120 18.30 6.98 9.97
C VAL A 120 16.79 7.12 10.17
N PRO A 121 16.30 7.93 11.12
CA PRO A 121 14.87 8.23 11.21
C PRO A 121 14.45 9.11 10.04
N VAL A 122 13.24 8.89 9.55
CA VAL A 122 12.64 9.61 8.43
C VAL A 122 11.34 10.22 8.95
N SER A 123 11.13 11.51 8.75
CA SER A 123 9.84 12.12 9.09
C SER A 123 8.80 11.73 8.04
N LYS A 124 7.51 11.80 8.39
CA LYS A 124 6.43 11.48 7.45
C LYS A 124 6.49 12.34 6.20
N GLU A 125 6.80 13.62 6.33
CA GLU A 125 6.91 14.57 5.22
C GLU A 125 8.05 14.20 4.27
N VAL A 126 9.20 13.79 4.83
CA VAL A 126 10.34 13.31 4.04
C VAL A 126 9.97 11.99 3.34
N TRP A 127 9.29 11.07 4.03
CA TRP A 127 8.85 9.81 3.44
C TRP A 127 7.94 10.05 2.24
N GLU A 128 6.88 10.85 2.44
CA GLU A 128 5.91 11.18 1.40
C GLU A 128 6.58 11.86 0.21
N ARG A 129 7.51 12.80 0.45
CA ARG A 129 8.23 13.50 -0.62
C ARG A 129 9.16 12.58 -1.41
N VAL A 130 9.87 11.66 -0.75
CA VAL A 130 10.71 10.67 -1.43
C VAL A 130 9.86 9.71 -2.27
N CYS A 131 8.73 9.25 -1.73
CA CYS A 131 7.78 8.45 -2.50
C CYS A 131 7.24 9.23 -3.71
N GLU A 132 6.83 10.49 -3.55
CA GLU A 132 6.34 11.32 -4.65
C GLU A 132 7.39 11.47 -5.76
N LEU A 133 8.63 11.83 -5.41
CA LEU A 133 9.72 11.95 -6.38
C LEU A 133 10.01 10.63 -7.10
N GLY A 134 9.94 9.50 -6.40
CA GLY A 134 10.22 8.16 -6.95
C GLY A 134 9.04 7.51 -7.66
N GLY A 135 7.89 8.18 -7.73
CA GLY A 135 6.64 7.59 -8.19
C GLY A 135 6.08 6.52 -7.25
N GLY A 136 6.58 6.41 -6.02
CA GLY A 136 6.20 5.41 -5.03
C GLY A 136 6.98 4.10 -5.14
N PHE A 137 6.48 3.06 -4.50
CA PHE A 137 7.06 1.71 -4.54
C PHE A 137 5.97 0.66 -4.78
N GLU A 138 6.36 -0.48 -5.32
CA GLU A 138 5.43 -1.57 -5.60
C GLU A 138 4.64 -1.97 -4.33
N GLY A 139 3.32 -2.11 -4.46
CA GLY A 139 2.47 -2.48 -3.32
C GLY A 139 2.18 -1.35 -2.32
N ASP A 140 2.50 -0.09 -2.64
CA ASP A 140 2.10 1.09 -1.86
C ASP A 140 0.61 1.47 -1.98
N GLY A 141 -0.13 0.80 -2.86
CA GLY A 141 -1.55 1.04 -3.11
C GLY A 141 -1.85 2.29 -3.94
N LYS A 142 -0.83 2.92 -4.54
CA LYS A 142 -1.00 3.94 -5.56
C LYS A 142 -0.85 3.25 -6.92
N GLU A 143 -1.89 3.25 -7.74
CA GLU A 143 -1.79 2.70 -9.09
C GLU A 143 -0.76 3.49 -9.91
N ASP A 144 -0.13 2.80 -10.86
CA ASP A 144 0.94 3.31 -11.69
C ASP A 144 0.39 4.36 -12.67
N GLY A 145 0.16 5.57 -12.15
CA GLY A 145 -0.30 6.70 -12.93
C GLY A 145 0.77 7.11 -13.94
N GLY A 146 0.62 6.63 -15.17
CA GLY A 146 1.17 7.33 -16.34
C GLY A 146 0.68 8.78 -16.28
N GLY A 147 1.62 9.71 -16.15
CA GLY A 147 1.29 11.12 -16.10
C GLY A 147 0.70 11.57 -17.41
N ASP A 148 -0.50 12.16 -17.34
CA ASP A 148 -0.92 13.26 -18.20
C ASP A 148 -1.60 14.28 -17.27
N ASP A 149 -1.21 15.54 -17.42
CA ASP A 149 -1.67 16.70 -16.66
C ASP A 149 -3.20 16.88 -16.78
N ASP A 150 -3.93 17.10 -15.67
CA ASP A 150 -4.74 18.31 -15.41
C ASP A 150 -5.67 18.17 -14.18
N ASP A 151 -5.76 19.28 -13.46
CA ASP A 151 -6.89 19.84 -12.70
C ASP A 151 -7.77 19.02 -11.73
N GLY A 152 -8.15 19.69 -10.65
CA GLY A 152 -9.48 19.53 -10.06
C GLY A 152 -9.59 18.56 -8.89
N GLY A 153 -9.94 19.09 -7.72
CA GLY A 153 -10.14 18.32 -6.51
C GLY A 153 -11.47 17.56 -6.43
N ILE A 154 -11.57 16.84 -5.31
CA ILE A 154 -12.79 16.32 -4.69
C ILE A 154 -13.49 15.20 -5.46
N GLU A 155 -13.04 13.96 -5.24
CA GLU A 155 -13.93 12.80 -5.26
C GLU A 155 -13.61 11.87 -4.09
N LYS A 156 -14.15 12.19 -2.91
CA LYS A 156 -14.15 11.25 -1.78
C LYS A 156 -15.51 11.04 -1.13
N GLU A 157 -16.59 11.43 -1.80
CA GLU A 157 -17.94 11.43 -1.23
C GLU A 157 -18.90 10.41 -1.88
N VAL A 158 -18.45 9.60 -2.83
CA VAL A 158 -19.32 8.68 -3.58
C VAL A 158 -19.35 7.23 -3.07
N MET A 159 -18.36 6.80 -2.27
CA MET A 159 -18.29 5.40 -1.79
C MET A 159 -19.10 5.13 -0.51
N GLU A 160 -19.26 6.12 0.38
CA GLU A 160 -19.98 5.92 1.66
C GLU A 160 -21.51 5.97 1.47
N ALA A 161 -22.02 6.75 0.51
CA ALA A 161 -23.44 6.84 0.20
C ALA A 161 -23.99 5.57 -0.49
N GLY A 162 -23.18 4.91 -1.32
CA GLY A 162 -23.57 3.70 -2.04
C GLY A 162 -23.79 2.48 -1.13
N ALA A 163 -22.94 2.31 -0.10
CA ALA A 163 -23.09 1.21 0.85
C ALA A 163 -24.34 1.36 1.74
N ILE A 164 -24.71 2.59 2.09
CA ILE A 164 -25.91 2.88 2.90
C ILE A 164 -27.19 2.59 2.09
N ALA A 165 -27.23 2.95 0.81
CA ALA A 165 -28.40 2.72 -0.06
C ALA A 165 -28.72 1.22 -0.26
N ILE A 166 -27.70 0.37 -0.34
CA ILE A 166 -27.87 -1.08 -0.49
C ILE A 166 -28.46 -1.69 0.78
N CYS A 167 -28.00 -1.27 1.96
CA CYS A 167 -28.49 -1.81 3.24
C CYS A 167 -29.95 -1.45 3.51
N VAL A 168 -30.39 -0.21 3.22
CA VAL A 168 -31.79 0.21 3.47
C VAL A 168 -32.77 -0.46 2.48
N GLY A 169 -32.33 -0.72 1.24
CA GLY A 169 -33.17 -1.35 0.22
C GLY A 169 -33.54 -2.81 0.51
N VAL A 170 -32.64 -3.56 1.17
CA VAL A 170 -32.86 -4.97 1.52
C VAL A 170 -33.85 -5.11 2.68
N GLU A 171 -33.84 -4.18 3.63
CA GLU A 171 -34.71 -4.24 4.81
C GLU A 171 -36.18 -3.94 4.46
N ALA A 172 -36.42 -2.99 3.54
CA ALA A 172 -37.76 -2.67 3.03
C ALA A 172 -38.37 -3.82 2.21
N ALA A 173 -37.57 -4.49 1.37
CA ALA A 173 -38.02 -5.61 0.57
C ALA A 173 -38.39 -6.84 1.43
N THR A 174 -37.64 -7.06 2.51
CA THR A 174 -37.90 -8.17 3.44
C THR A 174 -39.20 -7.95 4.23
N MET A 175 -39.47 -6.71 4.66
CA MET A 175 -40.72 -6.34 5.34
C MET A 175 -41.95 -6.46 4.42
N ALA A 176 -41.84 -6.08 3.15
CA ALA A 176 -42.94 -6.20 2.18
C ALA A 176 -43.30 -7.65 1.84
N LEU A 177 -42.29 -8.54 1.78
CA LEU A 177 -42.50 -9.97 1.55
C LEU A 177 -43.18 -10.65 2.76
N LEU A 178 -42.77 -10.29 3.98
CA LEU A 178 -43.40 -10.75 5.23
C LEU A 178 -44.86 -10.29 5.35
N ALA A 179 -45.19 -9.07 4.94
CA ALA A 179 -46.57 -8.58 4.95
C ALA A 179 -47.48 -9.32 3.96
N THR A 180 -46.95 -9.74 2.81
CA THR A 180 -47.72 -10.43 1.77
C THR A 180 -48.01 -11.89 2.13
N LEU A 181 -47.13 -12.54 2.91
CA LEU A 181 -47.32 -13.92 3.38
C LEU A 181 -48.39 -14.04 4.48
N CYS A 182 -48.70 -12.97 5.21
CA CYS A 182 -49.68 -12.98 6.31
C CYS A 182 -51.14 -12.77 5.88
N CYS A 183 -51.41 -12.18 4.70
CA CYS A 183 -52.79 -11.83 4.27
C CYS A 183 -53.30 -12.58 3.04
N GLY A 184 -52.48 -13.45 2.42
CA GLY A 184 -52.85 -14.16 1.19
C GLY A 184 -52.79 -13.25 -0.06
N PRO A 185 -52.29 -13.75 -1.20
CA PRO A 185 -52.02 -12.90 -2.36
C PRO A 185 -53.33 -12.49 -3.04
N THR A 186 -53.57 -11.18 -3.14
CA THR A 186 -54.60 -10.64 -4.06
C THR A 186 -53.98 -10.44 -5.46
N PRO A 187 -54.76 -10.49 -6.55
CA PRO A 187 -54.24 -10.31 -7.91
C PRO A 187 -53.43 -9.00 -8.09
N SER A 188 -53.79 -7.94 -7.37
CA SER A 188 -53.10 -6.64 -7.40
C SER A 188 -51.74 -6.66 -6.68
N SER A 189 -51.52 -7.57 -5.73
CA SER A 189 -50.26 -7.68 -4.97
C SER A 189 -49.14 -8.35 -5.78
N ILE A 190 -49.49 -9.20 -6.74
CA ILE A 190 -48.54 -9.92 -7.59
C ILE A 190 -47.90 -8.99 -8.63
N GLU A 191 -48.68 -8.08 -9.23
CA GLU A 191 -48.12 -7.08 -10.17
C GLU A 191 -47.16 -6.09 -9.49
N LEU A 192 -47.44 -5.75 -8.22
CA LEU A 192 -46.56 -4.87 -7.44
C LEU A 192 -45.22 -5.56 -7.11
N LEU A 193 -45.25 -6.85 -6.77
CA LEU A 193 -44.05 -7.69 -6.54
C LEU A 193 -43.18 -7.83 -7.80
N ILE A 194 -43.79 -8.04 -8.97
CA ILE A 194 -43.07 -8.14 -10.25
C ILE A 194 -42.40 -6.81 -10.60
N THR A 195 -43.10 -5.69 -10.39
CA THR A 195 -42.57 -4.34 -10.64
C THR A 195 -41.41 -4.00 -9.70
N PHE A 196 -41.48 -4.42 -8.43
CA PHE A 196 -40.43 -4.18 -7.44
C PHE A 196 -39.19 -5.07 -7.67
N ALA A 197 -39.39 -6.36 -7.99
CA ALA A 197 -38.31 -7.27 -8.35
C ALA A 197 -37.58 -6.81 -9.62
N GLY A 198 -38.31 -6.27 -10.60
CA GLY A 198 -37.75 -5.66 -11.79
C GLY A 198 -36.81 -4.50 -11.46
N LYS A 199 -37.25 -3.53 -10.63
CA LYS A 199 -36.42 -2.38 -10.21
C LYS A 199 -35.20 -2.78 -9.38
N LEU A 200 -35.31 -3.83 -8.56
CA LEU A 200 -34.19 -4.34 -7.78
C LEU A 200 -33.12 -4.91 -8.70
N LEU A 201 -33.49 -5.77 -9.66
CA LEU A 201 -32.56 -6.32 -10.65
C LEU A 201 -31.87 -5.25 -11.51
N THR A 202 -32.57 -4.21 -11.95
CA THR A 202 -31.94 -3.14 -12.75
C THR A 202 -30.90 -2.37 -11.96
N THR A 203 -31.13 -2.16 -10.66
CA THR A 203 -30.22 -1.41 -9.79
C THR A 203 -28.98 -2.24 -9.43
N THR A 204 -29.12 -3.55 -9.17
CA THR A 204 -27.97 -4.45 -8.97
C THR A 204 -27.19 -4.68 -10.26
N CYS A 205 -27.85 -4.73 -11.43
CA CYS A 205 -27.16 -4.88 -12.71
C CYS A 205 -26.29 -3.66 -13.07
N ILE A 206 -26.73 -2.45 -12.76
CA ILE A 206 -25.92 -1.23 -12.98
C ILE A 206 -24.68 -1.24 -12.06
N ALA A 207 -24.80 -1.70 -10.81
CA ALA A 207 -23.67 -1.82 -9.88
C ALA A 207 -22.65 -2.90 -10.28
N PHE A 208 -23.08 -3.97 -10.96
CA PHE A 208 -22.17 -5.00 -11.50
C PHE A 208 -21.51 -4.60 -12.83
N TYR A 209 -22.15 -3.76 -13.65
CA TYR A 209 -21.62 -3.35 -14.96
C TYR A 209 -20.43 -2.39 -14.86
N VAL A 210 -20.30 -1.65 -13.76
CA VAL A 210 -19.14 -0.77 -13.51
C VAL A 210 -17.89 -1.54 -13.04
N ASN A 211 -17.96 -2.86 -12.88
CA ASN A 211 -16.86 -3.72 -12.43
C ASN A 211 -16.62 -4.90 -13.39
N LEU A 212 -16.93 -4.72 -14.68
CA LEU A 212 -16.73 -5.76 -15.70
C LEU A 212 -15.78 -5.35 -16.84
N SER A 213 -15.31 -4.09 -16.87
CA SER A 213 -14.21 -3.68 -17.76
C SER A 213 -12.87 -4.31 -17.33
N ASP A 214 -12.65 -4.51 -16.03
CA ASP A 214 -11.38 -5.05 -15.52
C ASP A 214 -11.29 -6.58 -15.51
N LEU A 215 -12.44 -7.28 -15.60
CA LEU A 215 -12.46 -8.75 -15.61
C LEU A 215 -12.29 -9.36 -17.01
N MET A 216 -12.47 -8.58 -18.08
CA MET A 216 -12.28 -9.04 -19.47
C MET A 216 -10.80 -9.12 -19.88
N CYS A 217 -9.87 -8.51 -19.14
CA CYS A 217 -8.42 -8.65 -19.39
C CYS A 217 -7.82 -9.95 -18.84
N LEU A 218 -8.48 -10.62 -17.88
CA LEU A 218 -7.93 -11.81 -17.22
C LEU A 218 -8.23 -13.14 -17.96
N PHE A 219 -9.11 -13.14 -18.97
CA PHE A 219 -9.45 -14.34 -19.74
C PHE A 219 -8.77 -14.45 -21.12
N ALA A 220 -8.03 -13.43 -21.57
CA ALA A 220 -7.40 -13.43 -22.89
C ALA A 220 -6.10 -14.25 -23.00
N ASN A 221 -5.60 -14.88 -21.92
CA ASN A 221 -4.28 -15.53 -21.92
C ASN A 221 -4.25 -17.03 -21.54
N LEU A 222 -5.39 -17.74 -21.56
CA LEU A 222 -5.44 -19.17 -21.21
C LEU A 222 -6.22 -20.07 -22.18
N THR A 223 -6.19 -19.75 -23.48
CA THR A 223 -6.60 -20.70 -24.54
C THR A 223 -5.70 -20.63 -25.78
N HIS A 224 -4.38 -20.76 -25.59
CA HIS A 224 -3.49 -21.17 -26.68
C HIS A 224 -2.66 -22.38 -26.25
N THR A 225 -3.21 -23.59 -26.45
CA THR A 225 -2.50 -24.81 -26.91
C THR A 225 -3.39 -26.04 -26.72
N LYS A 226 -4.24 -26.34 -27.71
CA LYS A 226 -4.48 -27.71 -28.18
C LYS A 226 -4.67 -27.66 -29.70
N LYS A 227 -3.61 -28.00 -30.43
CA LYS A 227 -3.71 -28.83 -31.62
C LYS A 227 -3.17 -30.20 -31.23
#